data_AF-A0A928ASC6-F1
#
_entry.id   AF-A0A928ASC6-F1
#
_cell.length_a   1.000
_cell.length_b   1.000
_cell.length_c   1.000
_cell.angle_alpha   90.00
_cell.angle_beta   90.00
_cell.angle_gamma   90.00
#
_symmetry.space_group_name_H-M   'P 1'
#
loop_
_entity.id
_entity.type
_entity.pdbx_description
1 polymer ?
#
loop_
_entity_poly.entity_id
_entity_poly.type
_entity_poly.pdbx_seq_one_letter_code
_entity_poly.pdbx_strand_id
1 'polypeptide(L)'
;MRLTYFYSTEIDDSIKLKNQILSLQVLDNFDVTLIDSNSDDFSQLELLIACHRDDIVIVDCSIPDDIAVKTVYPILVAQINMLDHVLVVSKTMLPLNITPQRQGYDSPRFKQDFSDKKQLLWIEEQIKDLHQAISKGTHYKRIPLKGYQDLEKYRLEMELMWDNSHKYNQARNSEKKKVFISYRSNYYDEVFKYKKAYEKKHPDTIVRIVEPGILCSGEETLSPMRKWMLVFMLEAKIHDIQELIIYRTPDYTESWWTCAELVMVAYNNWGRTEENKIKIKYYVPEAEEQEEVNIDNLLMPYNLDKQQKNRLDRLAANTRPDTMGPECMNNIEQMRSICESINNSNFIVSTLLKWSIKRMLKKSIPASLPAQEKKEMLRKTMKLYTNPQSLDTYLADDVFKDSFWNRLSYQIEWTTPAFIFDENKMKYTIDIDTFLNAPMQEIIPFTEQELKRKVEQKETIKVYNKDNHECELSVTLCPTKRYIWLATRMGQPTIKDAPGLEIIQTYNIEKVES
;
A
#
# COMPACT_ATOMS: atom_id res chain seq x y z
N MET A 1 7.88 -12.67 -30.20
CA MET A 1 7.17 -12.11 -29.04
C MET A 1 7.64 -10.69 -28.84
N ARG A 2 6.82 -9.78 -28.32
CA ARG A 2 7.21 -8.37 -28.11
C ARG A 2 7.65 -8.14 -26.67
N LEU A 3 8.78 -7.48 -26.49
CA LEU A 3 9.26 -7.02 -25.19
C LEU A 3 9.51 -5.53 -25.25
N THR A 4 8.92 -4.77 -24.32
CA THR A 4 9.13 -3.32 -24.23
C THR A 4 9.83 -2.97 -22.93
N TYR A 5 10.85 -2.13 -22.99
CA TYR A 5 11.64 -1.73 -21.82
C TYR A 5 11.67 -0.21 -21.66
N PHE A 6 11.05 0.28 -20.59
CA PHE A 6 11.11 1.66 -20.11
C PHE A 6 12.24 1.89 -19.11
N TYR A 7 13.10 2.88 -19.37
CA TYR A 7 14.24 3.21 -18.51
C TYR A 7 14.61 4.70 -18.59
N SER A 8 15.44 5.19 -17.66
CA SER A 8 15.95 6.57 -17.69
C SER A 8 17.39 6.63 -18.17
N THR A 9 17.68 7.53 -19.11
CA THR A 9 19.05 7.83 -19.59
C THR A 9 19.77 8.84 -18.71
N GLU A 10 19.10 9.44 -17.74
CA GLU A 10 19.72 10.37 -16.79
C GLU A 10 20.19 9.66 -15.50
N ILE A 11 19.99 8.34 -15.39
CA ILE A 11 20.39 7.51 -14.26
C ILE A 11 21.42 6.48 -14.70
N ASP A 12 22.68 6.63 -14.27
CA ASP A 12 23.78 5.72 -14.62
C ASP A 12 23.47 4.24 -14.28
N ASP A 13 22.87 4.03 -13.11
CA ASP A 13 22.44 2.70 -12.66
C ASP A 13 21.39 2.07 -13.60
N SER A 14 20.50 2.89 -14.17
CA SER A 14 19.48 2.44 -15.12
C SER A 14 20.11 2.07 -16.47
N ILE A 15 21.05 2.87 -16.96
CA ILE A 15 21.82 2.56 -18.17
C ILE A 15 22.60 1.26 -18.00
N LYS A 16 23.27 1.09 -16.85
CA LYS A 16 24.03 -0.10 -16.52
C LYS A 16 23.14 -1.33 -16.47
N LEU A 17 22.01 -1.26 -15.76
CA LEU A 17 21.03 -2.36 -15.69
C LEU A 17 20.50 -2.71 -17.07
N LYS A 18 20.17 -1.70 -17.89
CA LYS A 18 19.70 -1.91 -19.26
C LYS A 18 20.71 -2.66 -20.12
N ASN A 19 21.97 -2.23 -20.10
CA ASN A 19 23.04 -2.92 -20.84
C ASN A 19 23.24 -4.37 -20.36
N GLN A 20 23.14 -4.61 -19.05
CA GLN A 20 23.23 -5.96 -18.48
C GLN A 20 22.05 -6.85 -18.94
N ILE A 21 20.82 -6.33 -18.92
CA ILE A 21 19.63 -7.08 -19.38
C ILE A 21 19.73 -7.38 -20.88
N LEU A 22 20.16 -6.41 -21.69
CA LEU A 22 20.33 -6.60 -23.13
C LEU A 22 21.40 -7.64 -23.51
N SER A 23 22.29 -8.00 -22.58
CA SER A 23 23.27 -9.07 -22.79
C SER A 23 22.72 -10.48 -22.58
N LEU A 24 21.48 -10.62 -22.09
CA LEU A 24 20.86 -11.92 -21.82
C LEU A 24 20.43 -12.59 -23.12
N GLN A 25 20.95 -13.79 -23.39
CA GLN A 25 20.64 -14.59 -24.58
C GLN A 25 19.15 -14.93 -24.72
N VAL A 26 18.38 -14.94 -23.61
CA VAL A 26 16.93 -15.19 -23.67
C VAL A 26 16.19 -14.17 -24.55
N LEU A 27 16.74 -12.95 -24.69
CA LEU A 27 16.14 -11.87 -25.47
C LEU A 27 16.17 -12.12 -26.99
N ASP A 28 16.98 -13.06 -27.48
CA ASP A 28 17.02 -13.42 -28.91
C ASP A 28 15.67 -13.93 -29.45
N ASN A 29 14.75 -14.30 -28.54
CA ASN A 29 13.38 -14.75 -28.88
C ASN A 29 12.36 -13.59 -28.96
N PHE A 30 12.80 -12.35 -28.76
CA PHE A 30 11.95 -11.19 -28.61
C PHE A 30 12.31 -10.08 -29.59
N ASP A 31 11.26 -9.40 -30.07
CA ASP A 31 11.36 -8.09 -30.68
C ASP A 31 11.39 -7.06 -29.55
N VAL A 32 12.58 -6.52 -29.28
CA VAL A 32 12.85 -5.65 -28.13
C VAL A 32 12.72 -4.19 -28.52
N THR A 33 11.75 -3.50 -27.92
CA THR A 33 11.56 -2.04 -28.04
C THR A 33 12.10 -1.36 -26.79
N LEU A 34 12.99 -0.38 -26.99
CA LEU A 34 13.57 0.43 -25.92
C LEU A 34 12.92 1.81 -25.91
N ILE A 35 12.34 2.21 -24.79
CA ILE A 35 11.73 3.54 -24.60
C ILE A 35 12.46 4.23 -23.46
N ASP A 36 13.35 5.15 -23.82
CA ASP A 36 14.12 5.91 -22.85
C ASP A 36 13.47 7.25 -22.50
N SER A 37 13.92 7.86 -21.40
CA SER A 37 13.40 9.14 -20.90
C SER A 37 13.48 10.30 -21.89
N ASN A 38 14.26 10.25 -22.96
CA ASN A 38 14.33 11.29 -23.98
C ASN A 38 13.46 11.00 -25.21
N SER A 39 12.84 9.82 -25.30
CA SER A 39 11.94 9.44 -26.38
C SER A 39 10.59 10.18 -26.27
N ASP A 40 10.00 10.52 -27.42
CA ASP A 40 8.63 11.04 -27.51
C ASP A 40 7.59 10.00 -27.02
N ASP A 41 7.93 8.72 -27.13
CA ASP A 41 7.10 7.61 -26.66
C ASP A 41 7.19 7.41 -25.13
N PHE A 42 8.06 8.15 -24.42
CA PHE A 42 8.18 8.10 -22.96
C PHE A 42 7.00 8.83 -22.28
N SER A 43 5.84 8.18 -22.32
CA SER A 43 4.58 8.73 -21.85
C SER A 43 3.76 7.72 -21.06
N GLN A 44 2.85 8.22 -20.22
CA GLN A 44 1.92 7.38 -19.47
C GLN A 44 1.00 6.58 -20.40
N LEU A 45 0.61 7.17 -21.54
CA LEU A 45 -0.23 6.50 -22.52
C LEU A 45 0.48 5.30 -23.16
N GLU A 46 1.73 5.46 -23.58
CA GLU A 46 2.47 4.35 -24.19
C GLU A 46 2.77 3.25 -23.17
N LEU A 47 3.11 3.59 -21.92
CA LEU A 47 3.24 2.58 -20.87
C LEU A 47 1.93 1.81 -20.65
N LEU A 48 0.79 2.51 -20.58
CA LEU A 48 -0.52 1.88 -20.45
C LEU A 48 -0.81 0.93 -21.62
N ILE A 49 -0.51 1.35 -22.86
CA ILE A 49 -0.68 0.54 -24.06
C ILE A 49 0.23 -0.68 -24.00
N ALA A 50 1.53 -0.50 -23.74
CA ALA A 50 2.50 -1.57 -23.64
C ALA A 50 2.09 -2.63 -22.61
N CYS A 51 1.64 -2.21 -21.42
CA CYS A 51 1.15 -3.11 -20.36
C CYS A 51 0.00 -4.04 -20.79
N HIS A 52 -0.79 -3.69 -21.80
CA HIS A 52 -1.88 -4.55 -22.29
C HIS A 52 -1.53 -5.25 -23.61
N ARG A 53 -0.64 -4.64 -24.40
CA ARG A 53 -0.29 -5.02 -25.77
C ARG A 53 0.87 -6.01 -25.85
N ASP A 54 1.91 -5.80 -25.06
CA ASP A 54 3.20 -6.45 -25.26
C ASP A 54 3.34 -7.71 -24.41
N ASP A 55 4.11 -8.69 -24.88
CA ASP A 55 4.19 -9.99 -24.21
C ASP A 55 4.88 -9.88 -22.86
N ILE A 56 5.92 -9.04 -22.78
CA ILE A 56 6.65 -8.70 -21.56
C ILE A 56 6.90 -7.19 -21.55
N VAL A 57 6.72 -6.55 -20.39
CA VAL A 57 7.10 -5.15 -20.19
C VAL A 57 8.08 -5.07 -19.04
N ILE A 58 9.23 -4.45 -19.25
CA ILE A 58 10.20 -4.16 -18.20
C ILE A 58 10.14 -2.67 -17.88
N VAL A 59 10.03 -2.34 -16.60
CA VAL A 59 10.03 -0.95 -16.13
C VAL A 59 11.12 -0.80 -15.09
N ASP A 60 12.11 0.04 -15.38
CA ASP A 60 13.21 0.35 -14.47
C ASP A 60 12.86 1.53 -13.57
N CYS A 61 12.56 1.19 -12.32
CA CYS A 61 12.22 2.09 -11.24
C CYS A 61 13.43 2.34 -10.32
N SER A 62 14.64 2.47 -10.88
CA SER A 62 15.80 2.98 -10.13
C SER A 62 15.59 4.44 -9.72
N ILE A 63 15.94 4.77 -8.49
CA ILE A 63 15.82 6.10 -7.90
C ILE A 63 17.16 6.83 -8.05
N PRO A 64 17.19 8.03 -8.66
CA PRO A 64 18.41 8.83 -8.74
C PRO A 64 18.80 9.42 -7.37
N ASP A 65 20.07 9.76 -7.20
CA ASP A 65 20.53 10.51 -6.03
C ASP A 65 19.91 11.92 -5.98
N ASP A 66 19.77 12.55 -7.15
CA ASP A 66 19.02 13.79 -7.35
C ASP A 66 17.62 13.51 -7.90
N ILE A 67 16.60 13.74 -7.06
CA ILE A 67 15.19 13.46 -7.40
C ILE A 67 14.61 14.39 -8.48
N ALA A 68 15.30 15.48 -8.83
CA ALA A 68 14.88 16.40 -9.90
C ALA A 68 15.13 15.82 -11.31
N VAL A 69 15.95 14.78 -11.40
CA VAL A 69 16.29 14.06 -12.64
C VAL A 69 15.06 13.38 -13.24
N LYS A 70 14.98 13.30 -14.58
CA LYS A 70 13.85 12.65 -15.25
C LYS A 70 13.84 11.14 -14.97
N THR A 71 12.70 10.63 -14.54
CA THR A 71 12.52 9.21 -14.16
C THR A 71 11.26 8.61 -14.78
N VAL A 72 11.01 7.32 -14.55
CA VAL A 72 9.78 6.63 -14.97
C VAL A 72 8.57 6.96 -14.10
N TYR A 73 8.75 7.41 -12.85
CA TYR A 73 7.67 7.66 -11.87
C TYR A 73 6.51 8.53 -12.37
N PRO A 74 6.73 9.60 -13.16
CA PRO A 74 5.65 10.42 -13.69
C PRO A 74 4.78 9.70 -14.72
N ILE A 75 5.32 8.69 -15.42
CA ILE A 75 4.62 7.95 -16.47
C ILE A 75 4.06 6.62 -15.99
N LEU A 76 4.34 6.21 -14.75
CA LEU A 76 3.85 4.95 -14.20
C LEU A 76 2.32 4.90 -14.17
N VAL A 77 1.83 3.67 -14.27
CA VAL A 77 0.40 3.33 -14.23
C VAL A 77 0.20 2.18 -13.25
N ALA A 78 -1.00 2.03 -12.68
CA ALA A 78 -1.27 1.02 -11.66
C ALA A 78 -1.02 -0.43 -12.14
N GLN A 79 -1.05 -0.66 -13.45
CA GLN A 79 -0.83 -1.95 -14.09
C GLN A 79 0.53 -2.58 -13.75
N ILE A 80 1.54 -1.78 -13.39
CA ILE A 80 2.84 -2.31 -12.92
C ILE A 80 2.72 -3.19 -11.67
N ASN A 81 1.67 -2.98 -10.87
CA ASN A 81 1.37 -3.78 -9.68
C ASN A 81 0.35 -4.90 -9.97
N MET A 82 -0.39 -4.82 -11.08
CA MET A 82 -1.57 -5.66 -11.35
C MET A 82 -1.34 -6.75 -12.40
N LEU A 83 -0.33 -6.62 -13.24
CA LEU A 83 -0.10 -7.51 -14.38
C LEU A 83 1.18 -8.32 -14.20
N ASP A 84 1.06 -9.66 -14.24
CA ASP A 84 2.13 -10.62 -13.98
C ASP A 84 3.30 -10.53 -14.98
N HIS A 85 3.02 -10.15 -16.22
CA HIS A 85 4.03 -10.03 -17.27
C HIS A 85 4.76 -8.68 -17.28
N VAL A 86 4.39 -7.76 -16.37
CA VAL A 86 5.09 -6.49 -16.16
C VAL A 86 6.14 -6.72 -15.08
N LEU A 87 7.40 -6.70 -15.47
CA LEU A 87 8.56 -6.86 -14.61
C LEU A 87 9.04 -5.48 -14.17
N VAL A 88 8.97 -5.21 -12.86
CA VAL A 88 9.54 -4.00 -12.29
C VAL A 88 10.92 -4.32 -11.74
N VAL A 89 11.92 -3.58 -12.22
CA VAL A 89 13.32 -3.71 -11.82
C VAL A 89 13.82 -2.39 -11.24
N SER A 90 14.94 -2.43 -10.51
CA SER A 90 15.57 -1.23 -9.93
C SER A 90 16.97 -1.60 -9.46
N LYS A 91 17.95 -0.70 -9.45
CA LYS A 91 19.22 -0.87 -8.73
C LYS A 91 19.17 -0.37 -7.29
N THR A 92 18.19 0.46 -6.97
CA THR A 92 17.95 1.03 -5.65
C THR A 92 16.69 0.44 -5.01
N MET A 93 16.34 0.91 -3.81
CA MET A 93 15.04 0.59 -3.21
C MET A 93 13.90 1.03 -4.10
N LEU A 94 12.86 0.20 -4.18
CA LEU A 94 11.60 0.57 -4.81
C LEU A 94 10.76 1.41 -3.84
N PRO A 95 9.94 2.35 -4.35
CA PRO A 95 8.89 2.97 -3.55
C PRO A 95 7.99 1.93 -2.88
N LEU A 96 7.53 2.26 -1.67
CA LEU A 96 6.86 1.31 -0.79
C LEU A 96 5.58 0.71 -1.38
N ASN A 97 4.88 1.48 -2.23
CA ASN A 97 3.62 1.10 -2.88
C ASN A 97 3.81 0.56 -4.31
N ILE A 98 5.06 0.35 -4.74
CA ILE A 98 5.36 -0.44 -5.95
C ILE A 98 5.59 -1.89 -5.53
N THR A 99 4.56 -2.70 -5.75
CA THR A 99 4.45 -4.12 -5.37
C THR A 99 4.06 -4.94 -6.59
N PRO A 100 5.00 -5.19 -7.54
CA PRO A 100 4.73 -6.03 -8.70
C PRO A 100 4.31 -7.45 -8.27
N GLN A 101 3.56 -8.14 -9.13
CA GLN A 101 3.13 -9.53 -8.88
C GLN A 101 4.32 -10.49 -8.85
N ARG A 102 5.28 -10.28 -9.76
CA ARG A 102 6.55 -11.00 -9.76
C ARG A 102 7.54 -10.27 -8.87
N GLN A 103 7.84 -10.86 -7.72
CA GLN A 103 8.83 -10.34 -6.79
C GLN A 103 10.06 -11.24 -6.85
N GLY A 104 11.25 -10.63 -6.98
CA GLY A 104 12.49 -11.29 -6.58
C GLY A 104 12.46 -11.48 -5.07
N TYR A 105 12.94 -12.64 -4.60
CA TYR A 105 13.01 -12.97 -3.17
C TYR A 105 13.64 -11.85 -2.34
N ASP A 106 14.52 -11.04 -2.96
CA ASP A 106 15.09 -9.81 -2.41
C ASP A 106 15.20 -8.73 -3.51
N SER A 107 14.09 -8.33 -4.15
CA SER A 107 14.07 -7.07 -4.96
C SER A 107 14.79 -5.98 -4.15
N PRO A 108 15.57 -5.05 -4.75
CA PRO A 108 16.51 -4.17 -4.05
C PRO A 108 15.88 -3.12 -3.14
N ARG A 109 14.67 -3.39 -2.65
CA ARG A 109 14.08 -2.85 -1.43
C ARG A 109 15.12 -2.69 -0.32
N PHE A 110 16.04 -3.64 -0.08
CA PHE A 110 17.07 -3.52 0.95
C PHE A 110 18.43 -4.12 0.54
N LYS A 111 19.50 -3.47 0.99
CA LYS A 111 20.92 -3.67 0.61
C LYS A 111 21.54 -5.01 0.98
N GLN A 112 20.80 -5.99 1.51
CA GLN A 112 21.39 -7.23 1.97
C GLN A 112 21.16 -8.34 0.94
N ASP A 113 22.27 -8.79 0.35
CA ASP A 113 22.45 -9.99 -0.49
C ASP A 113 21.94 -10.00 -1.94
N PHE A 114 21.28 -8.97 -2.47
CA PHE A 114 20.89 -8.94 -3.90
C PHE A 114 21.98 -8.33 -4.79
N SER A 115 22.96 -9.16 -5.20
CA SER A 115 24.00 -8.75 -6.13
C SER A 115 23.47 -8.56 -7.56
N ASP A 116 24.16 -7.75 -8.37
CA ASP A 116 23.91 -7.60 -9.81
C ASP A 116 23.70 -8.95 -10.50
N LYS A 117 24.49 -9.96 -10.12
CA LYS A 117 24.39 -11.31 -10.67
C LYS A 117 23.06 -11.98 -10.32
N LYS A 118 22.62 -11.91 -9.06
CA LYS A 118 21.33 -12.50 -8.64
C LYS A 118 20.15 -11.78 -9.30
N GLN A 119 20.26 -10.45 -9.45
CA GLN A 119 19.27 -9.66 -10.18
C GLN A 119 19.11 -10.13 -11.62
N LEU A 120 20.21 -10.28 -12.35
CA LEU A 120 20.17 -10.71 -13.74
C LEU A 120 19.66 -12.14 -13.89
N LEU A 121 20.10 -13.05 -13.02
CA LEU A 121 19.58 -14.42 -12.99
C LEU A 121 18.07 -14.44 -12.76
N TRP A 122 17.57 -13.67 -11.80
CA TRP A 122 16.13 -13.58 -11.55
C TRP A 122 15.37 -13.04 -12.77
N ILE A 123 15.85 -11.95 -13.39
CA ILE A 123 15.23 -11.37 -14.59
C ILE A 123 15.21 -12.40 -15.72
N GLU A 124 16.33 -13.08 -15.97
CA GLU A 124 16.44 -14.10 -17.01
C GLU A 124 15.45 -15.25 -16.77
N GLU A 125 15.34 -15.74 -15.54
CA GLU A 125 14.36 -16.77 -15.15
C GLU A 125 12.93 -16.32 -15.37
N GLN A 126 12.58 -15.07 -15.01
CA GLN A 126 11.23 -14.54 -15.23
C GLN A 126 10.89 -14.45 -16.73
N ILE A 127 11.83 -13.98 -17.56
CA ILE A 127 11.64 -13.88 -19.00
C ILE A 127 11.48 -15.28 -19.61
N LYS A 128 12.28 -16.27 -19.20
CA LYS A 128 12.15 -17.67 -19.65
C LYS A 128 10.80 -18.28 -19.28
N ASP A 129 10.35 -18.08 -18.04
CA ASP A 129 9.05 -18.57 -17.56
C ASP A 129 7.89 -17.95 -18.36
N LEU A 130 7.89 -16.62 -18.53
CA LEU A 130 6.88 -15.91 -19.32
C LEU A 130 6.91 -16.35 -20.79
N HIS A 131 8.09 -16.47 -21.39
CA HIS A 131 8.26 -16.98 -22.76
C HIS A 131 7.60 -18.34 -22.94
N GLN A 132 7.88 -19.27 -22.02
CA GLN A 132 7.35 -20.62 -22.06
C GLN A 132 5.83 -20.63 -21.87
N ALA A 133 5.31 -19.90 -20.89
CA ALA A 133 3.88 -19.86 -20.58
C ALA A 133 3.06 -19.22 -21.72
N ILE A 134 3.58 -18.16 -22.34
CA ILE A 134 2.92 -17.50 -23.48
C ILE A 134 2.97 -18.40 -24.72
N SER A 135 4.12 -19.01 -25.02
CA SER A 135 4.28 -19.90 -26.18
C SER A 135 3.40 -21.15 -26.10
N LYS A 136 3.16 -21.67 -24.89
CA LYS A 136 2.25 -22.80 -24.64
C LYS A 136 0.77 -22.39 -24.57
N GLY A 137 0.47 -21.09 -24.59
CA GLY A 137 -0.89 -20.57 -24.44
C GLY A 137 -1.49 -20.78 -23.03
N THR A 138 -0.66 -21.05 -22.02
CA THR A 138 -1.10 -21.20 -20.62
C THR A 138 -1.19 -19.86 -19.88
N HIS A 139 -0.59 -18.81 -20.45
CA HIS A 139 -0.71 -17.44 -19.97
C HIS A 139 -1.92 -16.73 -20.61
N TYR A 140 -2.46 -15.70 -19.94
CA TYR A 140 -3.56 -14.89 -20.49
C TYR A 140 -3.13 -14.09 -21.73
N LYS A 141 -4.09 -13.84 -22.63
CA LYS A 141 -3.87 -13.18 -23.94
C LYS A 141 -3.62 -11.67 -23.80
N ARG A 142 -2.85 -11.11 -24.73
CA ARG A 142 -2.65 -9.66 -24.90
C ARG A 142 -3.76 -9.04 -25.74
N ILE A 143 -3.96 -7.74 -25.57
CA ILE A 143 -4.97 -6.95 -26.27
C ILE A 143 -4.29 -6.17 -27.40
N PRO A 144 -4.80 -6.21 -28.65
CA PRO A 144 -4.15 -5.58 -29.79
C PRO A 144 -4.41 -4.06 -29.83
N LEU A 145 -4.03 -3.34 -28.76
CA LEU A 145 -4.11 -1.89 -28.68
C LEU A 145 -3.12 -1.23 -29.63
N LYS A 146 -3.57 -0.23 -30.40
CA LYS A 146 -2.73 0.58 -31.30
C LYS A 146 -2.61 2.04 -30.85
N GLY A 147 -3.57 2.54 -30.07
CA GLY A 147 -3.56 3.93 -29.60
C GLY A 147 -4.71 4.24 -28.65
N TYR A 148 -4.81 5.51 -28.23
CA TYR A 148 -5.79 5.97 -27.24
C TYR A 148 -7.25 5.61 -27.58
N GLN A 149 -7.63 5.63 -28.87
CA GLN A 149 -8.99 5.31 -29.32
C GLN A 149 -9.41 3.87 -28.97
N ASP A 150 -8.44 2.96 -28.82
CA ASP A 150 -8.70 1.56 -28.49
C ASP A 150 -9.00 1.36 -26.99
N LEU A 151 -8.64 2.31 -26.12
CA LEU A 151 -8.81 2.15 -24.67
C LEU A 151 -10.29 2.02 -24.27
N GLU A 152 -11.17 2.85 -24.85
CA GLU A 152 -12.61 2.74 -24.57
C GLU A 152 -13.20 1.48 -25.22
N LYS A 153 -12.73 1.14 -26.42
CA LYS A 153 -13.18 -0.02 -27.18
C LYS A 153 -12.91 -1.34 -26.42
N TYR A 154 -11.74 -1.47 -25.82
CA TYR A 154 -11.28 -2.69 -25.13
C TYR A 154 -11.35 -2.58 -23.60
N ARG A 155 -12.12 -1.64 -23.06
CA ARG A 155 -12.20 -1.40 -21.61
C ARG A 155 -12.53 -2.66 -20.82
N LEU A 156 -13.49 -3.46 -21.30
CA LEU A 156 -13.91 -4.69 -20.64
C LEU A 156 -12.82 -5.77 -20.72
N GLU A 157 -12.13 -5.90 -21.85
CA GLU A 157 -11.03 -6.83 -22.03
C GLU A 157 -9.83 -6.48 -21.14
N MET A 158 -9.55 -5.18 -20.95
CA MET A 158 -8.52 -4.71 -20.02
C MET A 158 -8.88 -5.07 -18.57
N GLU A 159 -10.13 -4.86 -18.15
CA GLU A 159 -10.62 -5.28 -16.81
C GLU A 159 -10.48 -6.81 -16.64
N LEU A 160 -10.89 -7.59 -17.64
CA LEU A 160 -10.76 -9.05 -17.62
C LEU A 160 -9.30 -9.53 -17.60
N MET A 161 -8.39 -8.79 -18.22
CA MET A 161 -6.96 -9.10 -18.22
C MET A 161 -6.37 -9.00 -16.81
N TRP A 162 -6.85 -8.06 -15.98
CA TRP A 162 -6.43 -7.94 -14.58
C TRP A 162 -6.89 -9.15 -13.77
N ASP A 163 -8.14 -9.56 -13.90
CA ASP A 163 -8.69 -10.75 -13.25
C ASP A 163 -7.94 -12.02 -13.68
N ASN A 164 -7.65 -12.15 -14.97
CA ASN A 164 -6.90 -13.29 -15.51
C ASN A 164 -5.45 -13.29 -15.02
N SER A 165 -4.81 -12.13 -14.90
CA SER A 165 -3.48 -12.03 -14.30
C SER A 165 -3.49 -12.45 -12.85
N HIS A 166 -4.47 -11.99 -12.08
CA HIS A 166 -4.63 -12.37 -10.68
C HIS A 166 -4.81 -13.89 -10.54
N LYS A 167 -5.70 -14.49 -11.33
CA LYS A 167 -5.92 -15.95 -11.37
C LYS A 167 -4.67 -16.72 -11.77
N TYR A 168 -3.92 -16.24 -12.76
CA TYR A 168 -2.67 -16.86 -13.18
C TYR A 168 -1.64 -16.84 -12.04
N ASN A 169 -1.47 -15.68 -11.39
CA ASN A 169 -0.57 -15.56 -10.24
C ASN A 169 -1.02 -16.42 -9.05
N GLN A 170 -2.33 -16.54 -8.82
CA GLN A 170 -2.87 -17.45 -7.82
C GLN A 170 -2.54 -18.91 -8.19
N ALA A 171 -2.78 -19.35 -9.42
CA ALA A 171 -2.51 -20.73 -9.86
C ALA A 171 -1.01 -21.07 -9.80
N ARG A 172 -0.13 -20.13 -10.16
CA ARG A 172 1.33 -20.31 -10.02
C ARG A 172 1.76 -20.51 -8.56
N ASN A 173 1.01 -19.93 -7.63
CA ASN A 173 1.30 -19.97 -6.19
C ASN A 173 0.30 -20.83 -5.40
N SER A 174 -0.63 -21.55 -6.03
CA SER A 174 -1.79 -22.12 -5.34
C SER A 174 -1.43 -23.30 -4.46
N GLU A 175 -0.31 -23.95 -4.76
CA GLU A 175 0.26 -25.02 -3.95
C GLU A 175 0.98 -24.49 -2.70
N LYS A 176 1.24 -23.17 -2.65
CA LYS A 176 2.00 -22.57 -1.55
C LYS A 176 1.08 -21.87 -0.57
N LYS A 177 1.15 -22.32 0.68
CA LYS A 177 0.56 -21.61 1.81
C LYS A 177 1.31 -20.29 2.02
N LYS A 178 0.60 -19.19 2.26
CA LYS A 178 1.18 -17.88 2.54
C LYS A 178 1.02 -17.57 4.03
N VAL A 179 2.13 -17.32 4.68
CA VAL A 179 2.22 -17.04 6.10
C VAL A 179 2.82 -15.65 6.28
N PHE A 180 2.30 -14.87 7.22
CA PHE A 180 2.92 -13.62 7.66
C PHE A 180 3.38 -13.75 9.10
N ILE A 181 4.63 -13.38 9.40
CA ILE A 181 5.11 -13.30 10.78
C ILE A 181 5.07 -11.84 11.22
N SER A 182 4.24 -11.58 12.23
CA SER A 182 4.14 -10.31 12.95
C SER A 182 5.08 -10.33 14.14
N TYR A 183 5.86 -9.27 14.32
CA TYR A 183 6.90 -9.18 15.34
C TYR A 183 7.28 -7.72 15.62
N ARG A 184 8.01 -7.50 16.72
CA ARG A 184 8.60 -6.20 17.05
C ARG A 184 9.91 -6.02 16.30
N SER A 185 10.09 -4.88 15.63
CA SER A 185 11.25 -4.59 14.77
C SER A 185 12.62 -4.86 15.42
N ASN A 186 12.75 -4.68 16.74
CA ASN A 186 13.99 -4.94 17.47
C ASN A 186 14.42 -6.42 17.48
N TYR A 187 13.51 -7.34 17.12
CA TYR A 187 13.74 -8.79 17.09
C TYR A 187 13.92 -9.35 15.67
N TYR A 188 14.26 -8.48 14.71
CA TYR A 188 14.38 -8.86 13.30
C TYR A 188 15.36 -10.01 13.06
N ASP A 189 16.53 -9.96 13.68
CA ASP A 189 17.56 -10.97 13.47
C ASP A 189 17.11 -12.36 13.95
N GLU A 190 16.39 -12.44 15.08
CA GLU A 190 15.82 -13.72 15.53
C GLU A 190 14.68 -14.19 14.63
N VAL A 191 13.78 -13.28 14.25
CA VAL A 191 12.64 -13.58 13.38
C VAL A 191 13.09 -14.00 11.98
N PHE A 192 14.16 -13.41 11.45
CA PHE A 192 14.72 -13.78 10.17
C PHE A 192 15.34 -15.18 10.20
N LYS A 193 16.03 -15.55 11.29
CA LYS A 193 16.50 -16.92 11.51
C LYS A 193 15.33 -17.89 11.61
N TYR A 194 14.28 -17.52 12.35
CA TYR A 194 13.06 -18.30 12.47
C TYR A 194 12.35 -18.49 11.13
N LYS A 195 12.19 -17.42 10.32
CA LYS A 195 11.66 -17.48 8.95
C LYS A 195 12.40 -18.53 8.12
N LYS A 196 13.73 -18.47 8.07
CA LYS A 196 14.54 -19.44 7.29
C LYS A 196 14.35 -20.87 7.79
N ALA A 197 14.28 -21.08 9.10
CA ALA A 197 14.04 -22.40 9.68
C ALA A 197 12.62 -22.91 9.35
N TYR A 198 11.62 -22.02 9.38
CA TYR A 198 10.23 -22.32 9.05
C TYR A 198 10.08 -22.73 7.58
N GLU A 199 10.64 -21.95 6.65
CA GLU A 199 10.63 -22.25 5.21
C GLU A 199 11.33 -23.56 4.88
N LYS A 200 12.40 -23.90 5.63
CA LYS A 200 13.09 -25.20 5.48
C LYS A 200 12.23 -26.37 5.97
N LYS A 201 11.43 -26.18 7.02
CA LYS A 201 10.52 -27.20 7.57
C LYS A 201 9.22 -27.33 6.76
N HIS A 202 8.82 -26.24 6.09
CA HIS A 202 7.58 -26.12 5.30
C HIS A 202 7.91 -25.60 3.89
N PRO A 203 8.48 -26.44 3.00
CA PRO A 203 8.97 -26.02 1.68
C PRO A 203 7.86 -25.51 0.73
N ASP A 204 6.63 -25.91 1.01
CA ASP A 204 5.36 -25.54 0.39
C ASP A 204 4.72 -24.31 1.05
N THR A 205 5.50 -23.51 1.78
CA THR A 205 5.07 -22.23 2.38
C THR A 205 5.90 -21.05 1.87
N ILE A 206 5.24 -19.92 1.64
CA ILE A 206 5.84 -18.60 1.43
C ILE A 206 5.68 -17.83 2.73
N VAL A 207 6.79 -17.51 3.40
CA VAL A 207 6.78 -16.73 4.64
C VAL A 207 7.11 -15.27 4.34
N ARG A 208 6.24 -14.38 4.80
CA ARG A 208 6.37 -12.93 4.67
C ARG A 208 6.67 -12.31 6.02
N ILE A 209 7.60 -11.36 6.02
CA ILE A 209 7.89 -10.48 7.15
C ILE A 209 8.00 -9.05 6.63
N VAL A 210 7.74 -8.07 7.49
CA VAL A 210 8.07 -6.67 7.23
C VAL A 210 9.36 -6.38 7.96
N GLU A 211 10.45 -6.11 7.24
CA GLU A 211 11.74 -5.80 7.87
C GLU A 211 11.67 -4.45 8.64
N PRO A 212 12.56 -4.22 9.62
CA PRO A 212 12.63 -2.94 10.33
C PRO A 212 12.90 -1.79 9.37
N GLY A 213 12.32 -0.64 9.67
CA GLY A 213 12.56 0.56 8.88
C GLY A 213 11.89 0.55 7.51
N ILE A 214 11.27 -0.54 7.01
CA ILE A 214 10.58 -0.54 5.71
C ILE A 214 9.43 0.46 5.73
N LEU A 215 8.56 0.34 6.73
CA LEU A 215 7.31 1.08 6.80
C LEU A 215 7.38 2.16 7.88
N CYS A 216 8.03 1.89 9.02
CA CYS A 216 8.20 2.86 10.12
C CYS A 216 9.57 2.71 10.79
N SER A 217 10.08 3.76 11.44
CA SER A 217 11.25 3.64 12.35
C SER A 217 10.88 2.87 13.62
N GLY A 218 11.86 2.51 14.45
CA GLY A 218 11.60 1.80 15.71
C GLY A 218 10.77 2.61 16.72
N GLU A 219 10.79 3.94 16.59
CA GLU A 219 10.07 4.94 17.39
C GLU A 219 8.72 5.31 16.77
N GLU A 220 8.35 4.67 15.66
CA GLU A 220 7.05 4.68 15.00
C GLU A 220 6.41 6.08 14.73
N THR A 221 7.24 7.09 14.44
CA THR A 221 6.86 8.52 14.40
C THR A 221 6.40 9.00 13.03
N LEU A 222 5.13 9.42 12.91
CA LEU A 222 4.50 9.77 11.63
C LEU A 222 3.25 10.65 11.81
N SER A 223 2.90 11.44 10.79
CA SER A 223 1.57 12.08 10.75
C SER A 223 0.44 11.03 10.69
N PRO A 224 -0.79 11.34 11.14
CA PRO A 224 -1.95 10.44 11.03
C PRO A 224 -2.18 9.97 9.60
N MET A 225 -1.99 10.85 8.62
CA MET A 225 -2.08 10.50 7.19
C MET A 225 -1.08 9.40 6.84
N ARG A 226 0.18 9.56 7.26
CA ARG A 226 1.22 8.57 6.99
C ARG A 226 1.01 7.27 7.76
N LYS A 227 0.60 7.33 9.03
CA LYS A 227 0.24 6.13 9.81
C LYS A 227 -0.83 5.32 9.10
N TRP A 228 -1.97 5.93 8.74
CA TRP A 228 -3.06 5.23 8.06
C TRP A 228 -2.67 4.72 6.68
N MET A 229 -1.94 5.52 5.91
CA MET A 229 -1.39 5.08 4.62
C MET A 229 -0.58 3.79 4.79
N LEU A 230 0.31 3.72 5.77
CA LEU A 230 1.08 2.49 6.05
C LEU A 230 0.22 1.34 6.53
N VAL A 231 -0.78 1.58 7.37
CA VAL A 231 -1.75 0.55 7.80
C VAL A 231 -2.38 -0.13 6.58
N PHE A 232 -2.78 0.63 5.55
CA PHE A 232 -3.39 0.05 4.35
C PHE A 232 -2.37 -0.52 3.35
N MET A 233 -1.11 -0.07 3.38
CA MET A 233 -0.03 -0.75 2.65
C MET A 233 0.31 -2.10 3.29
N LEU A 234 0.21 -2.19 4.60
CA LEU A 234 0.33 -3.43 5.37
C LEU A 234 -0.86 -4.37 5.10
N GLU A 235 -2.08 -3.83 5.04
CA GLU A 235 -3.28 -4.60 4.69
C GLU A 235 -3.10 -5.36 3.37
N ALA A 236 -2.53 -4.73 2.35
CA ALA A 236 -2.24 -5.39 1.07
C ALA A 236 -1.27 -6.59 1.18
N LYS A 237 -0.40 -6.63 2.21
CA LYS A 237 0.49 -7.77 2.50
C LYS A 237 -0.20 -8.88 3.29
N ILE A 238 -1.24 -8.54 4.05
CA ILE A 238 -2.03 -9.45 4.88
C ILE A 238 -3.21 -10.05 4.10
N HIS A 239 -3.73 -9.33 3.10
CA HIS A 239 -4.97 -9.67 2.41
C HIS A 239 -5.07 -11.12 1.92
N ASP A 240 -4.01 -11.66 1.33
CA ASP A 240 -3.99 -12.98 0.70
C ASP A 240 -3.25 -14.06 1.50
N ILE A 241 -2.97 -13.82 2.79
CA ILE A 241 -2.35 -14.84 3.66
C ILE A 241 -3.39 -15.83 4.17
N GLN A 242 -2.95 -17.04 4.52
CA GLN A 242 -3.77 -18.04 5.19
C GLN A 242 -3.50 -18.06 6.71
N GLU A 243 -2.28 -17.70 7.13
CA GLU A 243 -1.92 -17.66 8.55
C GLU A 243 -1.10 -16.42 8.91
N LEU A 244 -1.41 -15.88 10.09
CA LEU A 244 -0.61 -14.92 10.82
C LEU A 244 0.10 -15.64 11.97
N ILE A 245 1.43 -15.61 12.02
CA ILE A 245 2.21 -16.07 13.17
C ILE A 245 2.62 -14.84 13.97
N ILE A 246 2.29 -14.81 15.26
CA ILE A 246 2.72 -13.79 16.20
C ILE A 246 3.99 -14.29 16.88
N TYR A 247 5.11 -13.63 16.58
CA TYR A 247 6.37 -13.85 17.28
C TYR A 247 6.29 -13.12 18.63
N ARG A 248 5.96 -13.88 19.69
CA ARG A 248 5.60 -13.32 20.98
C ARG A 248 6.85 -12.88 21.75
N THR A 249 6.98 -11.57 21.94
CA THR A 249 7.98 -10.93 22.79
C THR A 249 7.27 -10.20 23.95
N PRO A 250 7.98 -9.92 25.06
CA PRO A 250 7.38 -9.22 26.20
C PRO A 250 6.75 -7.85 25.84
N ASP A 251 7.34 -7.15 24.86
CA ASP A 251 6.97 -5.81 24.41
C ASP A 251 6.03 -5.81 23.17
N TYR A 252 5.53 -6.97 22.75
CA TYR A 252 4.73 -7.09 21.53
C TYR A 252 3.47 -6.22 21.56
N THR A 253 2.82 -6.13 22.73
CA THR A 253 1.59 -5.36 22.95
C THR A 253 1.83 -3.87 23.16
N GLU A 254 3.06 -3.38 23.03
CA GLU A 254 3.37 -1.97 23.24
C GLU A 254 3.31 -1.15 21.93
N SER A 255 3.30 -1.80 20.77
CA SER A 255 3.40 -1.15 19.46
C SER A 255 2.05 -0.93 18.79
N TRP A 256 1.83 0.26 18.20
CA TRP A 256 0.64 0.46 17.37
C TRP A 256 0.74 -0.32 16.05
N TRP A 257 1.96 -0.61 15.58
CA TRP A 257 2.22 -1.40 14.39
C TRP A 257 1.69 -2.83 14.52
N THR A 258 2.07 -3.53 15.59
CA THR A 258 1.60 -4.90 15.85
C THR A 258 0.08 -4.92 16.09
N CYS A 259 -0.46 -3.87 16.73
CA CYS A 259 -1.89 -3.67 16.84
C CYS A 259 -2.56 -3.55 15.46
N ALA A 260 -2.01 -2.72 14.56
CA ALA A 260 -2.53 -2.52 13.21
C ALA A 260 -2.55 -3.81 12.40
N GLU A 261 -1.53 -4.67 12.50
CA GLU A 261 -1.48 -5.98 11.85
C GLU A 261 -2.67 -6.85 12.28
N LEU A 262 -2.98 -6.90 13.57
CA LEU A 262 -4.11 -7.66 14.11
C LEU A 262 -5.46 -7.05 13.70
N VAL A 263 -5.59 -5.72 13.70
CA VAL A 263 -6.80 -5.04 13.21
C VAL A 263 -6.99 -5.30 11.72
N MET A 264 -5.93 -5.33 10.91
CA MET A 264 -6.02 -5.64 9.48
C MET A 264 -6.36 -7.10 9.22
N VAL A 265 -6.00 -8.04 10.10
CA VAL A 265 -6.52 -9.42 10.06
C VAL A 265 -8.02 -9.44 10.35
N ALA A 266 -8.49 -8.73 11.38
CA ALA A 266 -9.93 -8.62 11.68
C ALA A 266 -10.71 -7.98 10.52
N TYR A 267 -10.15 -6.93 9.92
CA TYR A 267 -10.68 -6.27 8.73
C TYR A 267 -10.78 -7.20 7.53
N ASN A 268 -9.75 -8.01 7.27
CA ASN A 268 -9.75 -8.97 6.17
C ASN A 268 -10.69 -10.15 6.39
N ASN A 269 -10.85 -10.60 7.64
CA ASN A 269 -11.76 -11.68 8.01
C ASN A 269 -13.23 -11.23 7.99
N TRP A 270 -13.51 -9.92 7.89
CA TRP A 270 -14.87 -9.39 7.77
C TRP A 270 -15.58 -9.94 6.52
N GLY A 271 -16.61 -10.77 6.74
CA GLY A 271 -17.39 -11.38 5.66
C GLY A 271 -16.76 -12.64 5.05
N ARG A 272 -15.63 -13.13 5.56
CA ARG A 272 -15.09 -14.46 5.18
C ARG A 272 -15.83 -15.56 5.94
N THR A 273 -16.01 -16.70 5.27
CA THR A 273 -16.44 -17.95 5.94
C THR A 273 -15.34 -18.43 6.90
N GLU A 274 -15.70 -19.17 7.95
CA GLU A 274 -14.72 -19.68 8.93
C GLU A 274 -13.55 -20.43 8.29
N GLU A 275 -13.82 -21.23 7.26
CA GLU A 275 -12.80 -21.99 6.52
C GLU A 275 -11.78 -21.10 5.80
N ASN A 276 -12.18 -19.87 5.43
CA ASN A 276 -11.37 -18.92 4.66
C ASN A 276 -10.79 -17.79 5.52
N LYS A 277 -11.06 -17.77 6.82
CA LYS A 277 -10.46 -16.79 7.72
C LYS A 277 -8.97 -17.04 7.86
N ILE A 278 -8.22 -15.95 7.95
CA ILE A 278 -6.81 -15.96 8.32
C ILE A 278 -6.71 -16.53 9.74
N LYS A 279 -5.95 -17.62 9.89
CA LYS A 279 -5.70 -18.25 11.19
C LYS A 279 -4.57 -17.54 11.90
N ILE A 280 -4.63 -17.44 13.23
CA ILE A 280 -3.59 -16.78 14.02
C ILE A 280 -2.87 -17.83 14.88
N LYS A 281 -1.54 -17.76 14.97
CA LYS A 281 -0.69 -18.70 15.70
C LYS A 281 0.34 -18.02 16.61
N TYR A 282 0.59 -18.69 17.72
CA TYR A 282 1.68 -18.55 18.70
C TYR A 282 3.06 -18.96 18.18
N TYR A 283 4.10 -18.12 18.25
CA TYR A 283 5.47 -18.59 18.44
C TYR A 283 6.06 -17.98 19.72
N VAL A 284 6.51 -18.83 20.65
CA VAL A 284 7.14 -18.42 21.92
C VAL A 284 8.62 -18.80 21.87
N PRO A 285 9.56 -17.83 21.84
CA PRO A 285 10.98 -18.12 21.68
C PRO A 285 11.62 -18.87 22.86
N GLU A 286 11.09 -18.66 24.08
CA GLU A 286 11.68 -19.12 25.35
C GLU A 286 11.24 -20.54 25.74
N ALA A 287 10.19 -21.08 25.14
CA ALA A 287 9.75 -22.45 25.37
C ALA A 287 10.55 -23.40 24.47
N GLU A 288 11.27 -24.36 25.05
CA GLU A 288 12.02 -25.38 24.31
C GLU A 288 11.10 -26.24 23.41
N GLU A 289 9.79 -26.25 23.67
CA GLU A 289 8.78 -26.80 22.78
C GLU A 289 8.27 -25.70 21.85
N GLN A 290 8.60 -25.85 20.57
CA GLN A 290 8.05 -25.10 19.43
C GLN A 290 6.56 -25.43 19.23
N GLU A 291 5.72 -25.25 20.25
CA GLU A 291 4.30 -25.50 20.12
C GLU A 291 3.67 -24.34 19.33
N GLU A 292 3.28 -24.62 18.10
CA GLU A 292 2.26 -23.84 17.39
C GLU A 292 0.94 -24.03 18.14
N VAL A 293 0.76 -23.31 19.25
CA VAL A 293 -0.47 -23.47 20.03
C VAL A 293 -1.59 -22.74 19.28
N ASN A 294 -2.56 -23.52 18.79
CA ASN A 294 -3.81 -23.03 18.23
C ASN A 294 -4.71 -22.58 19.39
N ILE A 295 -4.40 -21.42 19.97
CA ILE A 295 -5.16 -20.89 21.12
C ILE A 295 -6.16 -19.88 20.58
N ASP A 296 -7.44 -20.20 20.71
CA ASP A 296 -8.60 -19.33 20.47
C ASP A 296 -8.61 -18.02 21.32
N ASN A 297 -7.50 -17.59 21.94
CA ASN A 297 -7.58 -16.76 23.14
C ASN A 297 -6.48 -15.74 23.44
N LEU A 298 -5.43 -15.54 22.63
CA LEU A 298 -4.27 -14.79 23.15
C LEU A 298 -4.00 -13.36 22.69
N LEU A 299 -4.66 -12.68 21.74
CA LEU A 299 -4.47 -11.21 21.49
C LEU A 299 -5.58 -10.63 20.59
N MET A 300 -6.71 -11.31 20.48
CA MET A 300 -7.70 -11.02 19.44
C MET A 300 -8.45 -9.70 19.69
N PRO A 301 -8.50 -8.78 18.71
CA PRO A 301 -9.66 -7.91 18.58
C PRO A 301 -10.87 -8.80 18.26
N TYR A 302 -11.94 -8.62 19.04
CA TYR A 302 -13.26 -9.10 18.68
C TYR A 302 -13.64 -8.56 17.30
N ASN A 303 -14.45 -9.33 16.56
CA ASN A 303 -14.99 -8.95 15.25
C ASN A 303 -15.28 -7.45 15.21
N LEU A 304 -14.78 -6.75 14.18
CA LEU A 304 -15.15 -5.35 13.94
C LEU A 304 -16.68 -5.24 13.96
N ASP A 305 -17.25 -4.13 14.39
CA ASP A 305 -18.64 -3.88 14.07
C ASP A 305 -18.77 -3.22 12.68
N LYS A 306 -20.01 -3.06 12.20
CA LYS A 306 -20.27 -2.42 10.90
C LYS A 306 -19.81 -0.96 10.86
N GLN A 307 -19.87 -0.23 11.97
CA GLN A 307 -19.46 1.17 12.06
C GLN A 307 -17.93 1.29 11.98
N GLN A 308 -17.21 0.47 12.73
CA GLN A 308 -15.75 0.35 12.72
C GLN A 308 -15.25 -0.04 11.32
N LYS A 309 -15.87 -1.05 10.70
CA LYS A 309 -15.56 -1.45 9.31
C LYS A 309 -15.76 -0.29 8.33
N ASN A 310 -16.89 0.40 8.41
CA ASN A 310 -17.16 1.54 7.53
C ASN A 310 -16.17 2.69 7.76
N ARG A 311 -15.68 2.88 8.99
CA ARG A 311 -14.66 3.90 9.29
C ARG A 311 -13.30 3.52 8.71
N LEU A 312 -12.89 2.26 8.83
CA LEU A 312 -11.71 1.72 8.14
C LEU A 312 -11.81 1.89 6.62
N ASP A 313 -12.98 1.62 6.03
CA ASP A 313 -13.20 1.82 4.59
C ASP A 313 -13.03 3.29 4.17
N ARG A 314 -13.51 4.23 5.00
CA ARG A 314 -13.30 5.67 4.78
C ARG A 314 -11.83 6.05 4.90
N LEU A 315 -11.13 5.56 5.92
CA LEU A 315 -9.71 5.81 6.10
C LEU A 315 -8.92 5.27 4.90
N ALA A 316 -9.21 4.04 4.45
CA ALA A 316 -8.56 3.42 3.29
C ALA A 316 -8.73 4.26 2.02
N ALA A 317 -9.95 4.71 1.74
CA ALA A 317 -10.24 5.56 0.59
C ALA A 317 -9.49 6.90 0.63
N ASN A 318 -9.24 7.42 1.84
CA ASN A 318 -8.56 8.69 2.08
C ASN A 318 -7.05 8.59 2.23
N THR A 319 -6.43 7.40 2.34
CA THR A 319 -4.99 7.29 2.62
C THR A 319 -4.21 6.39 1.67
N ARG A 320 -4.88 5.66 0.79
CA ARG A 320 -4.22 4.75 -0.17
C ARG A 320 -3.49 5.54 -1.25
N PRO A 321 -2.16 5.41 -1.43
CA PRO A 321 -1.38 6.24 -2.38
C PRO A 321 -1.79 6.09 -3.84
N ASP A 322 -2.34 4.94 -4.21
CA ASP A 322 -2.88 4.62 -5.53
C ASP A 322 -4.28 5.24 -5.76
N THR A 323 -5.05 5.47 -4.69
CA THR A 323 -6.41 6.04 -4.77
C THR A 323 -6.52 7.47 -4.25
N MET A 324 -5.49 7.99 -3.57
CA MET A 324 -5.46 9.37 -3.10
C MET A 324 -5.17 10.34 -4.22
N GLY A 325 -6.03 11.35 -4.30
CA GLY A 325 -5.71 12.63 -4.89
C GLY A 325 -6.23 13.75 -3.98
N PRO A 326 -5.79 14.99 -4.19
CA PRO A 326 -6.37 16.20 -3.57
C PRO A 326 -7.87 16.38 -3.84
N GLU A 327 -8.45 15.50 -4.64
CA GLU A 327 -9.86 15.46 -5.00
C GLU A 327 -10.78 14.92 -3.91
N CYS A 328 -10.33 14.32 -2.80
CA CYS A 328 -11.33 13.88 -1.81
C CYS A 328 -12.08 15.07 -1.20
N MET A 329 -11.36 16.15 -0.85
CA MET A 329 -11.98 17.40 -0.39
C MET A 329 -12.72 18.12 -1.52
N ASN A 330 -12.15 18.22 -2.73
CA ASN A 330 -12.85 18.84 -3.86
C ASN A 330 -14.12 18.06 -4.27
N ASN A 331 -14.10 16.72 -4.21
CA ASN A 331 -15.26 15.86 -4.49
C ASN A 331 -16.32 16.01 -3.39
N ILE A 332 -15.90 16.17 -2.13
CA ILE A 332 -16.80 16.49 -1.02
C ILE A 332 -17.44 17.87 -1.21
N GLU A 333 -16.67 18.87 -1.61
CA GLU A 333 -17.18 20.21 -1.95
C GLU A 333 -18.14 20.17 -3.12
N GLN A 334 -17.82 19.42 -4.18
CA GLN A 334 -18.73 19.17 -5.30
C GLN A 334 -19.99 18.45 -4.85
N MET A 335 -19.88 17.42 -3.99
CA MET A 335 -21.02 16.72 -3.41
C MET A 335 -21.92 17.67 -2.61
N ARG A 336 -21.33 18.57 -1.81
CA ARG A 336 -22.05 19.60 -1.07
C ARG A 336 -22.76 20.57 -2.00
N SER A 337 -22.06 21.11 -2.98
CA SER A 337 -22.62 22.02 -4.00
C SER A 337 -23.78 21.38 -4.78
N ILE A 338 -23.64 20.11 -5.17
CA ILE A 338 -24.70 19.35 -5.85
C ILE A 338 -25.89 19.12 -4.92
N CYS A 339 -25.64 18.74 -3.65
CA CYS A 339 -26.69 18.53 -2.66
C CYS A 339 -27.48 19.82 -2.41
N GLU A 340 -26.80 20.95 -2.22
CA GLU A 340 -27.40 22.27 -2.09
C GLU A 340 -28.20 22.63 -3.35
N SER A 341 -27.61 22.46 -4.54
CA SER A 341 -28.28 22.71 -5.81
C SER A 341 -29.57 21.90 -5.96
N ILE A 342 -29.57 20.64 -5.58
CA ILE A 342 -30.76 19.77 -5.64
C ILE A 342 -31.87 20.22 -4.71
N ASN A 343 -31.52 20.71 -3.51
CA ASN A 343 -32.47 21.12 -2.49
C ASN A 343 -32.98 22.56 -2.71
N ASN A 344 -32.20 23.42 -3.36
CA ASN A 344 -32.56 24.81 -3.67
C ASN A 344 -33.18 24.99 -5.06
N SER A 345 -33.17 23.95 -5.91
CA SER A 345 -33.75 23.98 -7.25
C SER A 345 -35.23 23.64 -7.27
N ASN A 346 -35.92 24.11 -8.32
CA ASN A 346 -37.29 23.68 -8.60
C ASN A 346 -37.37 22.17 -8.91
N PHE A 347 -38.59 21.62 -8.85
CA PHE A 347 -38.83 20.18 -9.02
C PHE A 347 -38.27 19.60 -10.33
N ILE A 348 -38.37 20.33 -11.44
CA ILE A 348 -37.92 19.87 -12.76
C ILE A 348 -36.39 19.73 -12.78
N VAL A 349 -35.69 20.77 -12.35
CA VAL A 349 -34.22 20.80 -12.28
C VAL A 349 -33.71 19.76 -11.28
N SER A 350 -34.32 19.67 -10.10
CA SER A 350 -33.97 18.67 -9.07
C SER A 350 -34.12 17.24 -9.61
N THR A 351 -35.17 16.96 -10.38
CA THR A 351 -35.40 15.64 -10.99
C THR A 351 -34.36 15.30 -12.05
N LEU A 352 -34.01 16.26 -12.91
CA LEU A 352 -32.98 16.09 -13.94
C LEU A 352 -31.60 15.83 -13.33
N LEU A 353 -31.23 16.60 -12.30
CA LEU A 353 -29.97 16.41 -11.56
C LEU A 353 -29.91 15.02 -10.91
N LYS A 354 -30.97 14.60 -10.20
CA LYS A 354 -31.08 13.26 -9.61
C LYS A 354 -30.93 12.15 -10.66
N TRP A 355 -31.54 12.33 -11.83
CA TRP A 355 -31.43 11.36 -12.92
C TRP A 355 -30.00 11.29 -13.48
N SER A 356 -29.37 12.44 -13.72
CA SER A 356 -27.99 12.53 -14.21
C SER A 356 -27.00 11.85 -13.25
N ILE A 357 -27.08 12.17 -11.95
CA ILE A 357 -26.24 11.59 -10.90
C ILE A 357 -26.46 10.08 -10.81
N LYS A 358 -27.72 9.62 -10.83
CA LYS A 358 -28.02 8.19 -10.82
C LYS A 358 -27.39 7.46 -12.01
N ARG A 359 -27.36 8.08 -13.19
CA ARG A 359 -26.72 7.50 -14.38
C ARG A 359 -25.20 7.45 -14.23
N MET A 360 -24.60 8.52 -13.72
CA MET A 360 -23.16 8.59 -13.40
C MET A 360 -22.76 7.51 -12.39
N LEU A 361 -23.45 7.44 -11.24
CA LEU A 361 -23.16 6.47 -10.19
C LEU A 361 -23.37 5.02 -10.65
N LYS A 362 -24.36 4.75 -11.52
CA LYS A 362 -24.51 3.41 -12.09
C LYS A 362 -23.32 2.98 -12.95
N LYS A 363 -22.65 3.92 -13.62
CA LYS A 363 -21.46 3.64 -14.42
C LYS A 363 -20.22 3.40 -13.56
N SER A 364 -20.14 4.02 -12.38
CA SER A 364 -19.01 3.87 -11.47
C SER A 364 -19.09 2.62 -10.58
N ILE A 365 -20.24 1.95 -10.51
CA ILE A 365 -20.41 0.72 -9.73
C ILE A 365 -19.91 -0.48 -10.56
N PRO A 366 -18.98 -1.30 -10.03
CA PRO A 366 -18.44 -2.46 -10.74
C PRO A 366 -19.52 -3.42 -11.23
N ALA A 367 -19.41 -3.85 -12.49
CA ALA A 367 -20.36 -4.77 -13.11
C ALA A 367 -20.32 -6.18 -12.49
N SER A 368 -19.25 -6.54 -11.79
CA SER A 368 -19.07 -7.83 -11.12
C SER A 368 -19.87 -7.98 -9.82
N LEU A 369 -20.34 -6.88 -9.21
CA LEU A 369 -21.03 -6.94 -7.91
C LEU A 369 -22.43 -7.60 -8.00
N PRO A 370 -22.87 -8.33 -6.96
CA PRO A 370 -24.23 -8.84 -6.85
C PRO A 370 -25.29 -7.74 -6.98
N ALA A 371 -26.44 -8.05 -7.59
CA ALA A 371 -27.48 -7.06 -7.87
C ALA A 371 -28.01 -6.34 -6.62
N GLN A 372 -28.09 -7.06 -5.49
CA GLN A 372 -28.53 -6.50 -4.21
C GLN A 372 -27.54 -5.46 -3.67
N GLU A 373 -26.25 -5.78 -3.70
CA GLU A 373 -25.17 -4.87 -3.27
C GLU A 373 -25.09 -3.64 -4.17
N LYS A 374 -25.22 -3.80 -5.49
CA LYS A 374 -25.30 -2.67 -6.44
C LYS A 374 -26.45 -1.72 -6.08
N LYS A 375 -27.63 -2.28 -5.76
CA LYS A 375 -28.81 -1.49 -5.39
C LYS A 375 -28.60 -0.76 -4.06
N GLU A 376 -27.99 -1.42 -3.09
CA GLU A 376 -27.69 -0.83 -1.78
C GLU A 376 -26.64 0.29 -1.91
N MET A 377 -25.54 0.04 -2.62
CA MET A 377 -24.48 1.01 -2.88
C MET A 377 -25.05 2.24 -3.61
N LEU A 378 -25.79 2.03 -4.70
CA LEU A 378 -26.44 3.13 -5.42
C LEU A 378 -27.37 3.93 -4.50
N ARG A 379 -28.19 3.26 -3.68
CA ARG A 379 -29.11 3.93 -2.75
C ARG A 379 -28.36 4.75 -1.70
N LYS A 380 -27.30 4.19 -1.10
CA LYS A 380 -26.49 4.88 -0.08
C LYS A 380 -25.78 6.09 -0.69
N THR A 381 -25.09 5.93 -1.81
CA THR A 381 -24.36 7.02 -2.45
C THR A 381 -25.32 8.10 -2.94
N MET A 382 -26.47 7.74 -3.54
CA MET A 382 -27.49 8.72 -3.95
C MET A 382 -28.00 9.56 -2.78
N LYS A 383 -28.11 9.00 -1.56
CA LYS A 383 -28.52 9.78 -0.38
C LYS A 383 -27.53 10.90 -0.05
N LEU A 384 -26.23 10.66 -0.20
CA LEU A 384 -25.20 11.68 0.06
C LEU A 384 -25.33 12.90 -0.86
N TYR A 385 -25.83 12.71 -2.09
CA TYR A 385 -26.08 13.80 -3.03
C TYR A 385 -27.47 14.46 -2.89
N THR A 386 -28.39 13.86 -2.14
CA THR A 386 -29.81 14.28 -2.18
C THR A 386 -30.41 14.60 -0.81
N ASN A 387 -29.72 14.27 0.29
CA ASN A 387 -30.18 14.49 1.65
C ASN A 387 -29.08 15.23 2.45
N PRO A 388 -29.29 16.52 2.79
CA PRO A 388 -28.31 17.31 3.53
C PRO A 388 -27.91 16.68 4.86
N GLN A 389 -28.88 16.22 5.67
CA GLN A 389 -28.58 15.59 6.95
C GLN A 389 -27.70 14.33 6.83
N SER A 390 -27.93 13.52 5.78
CA SER A 390 -27.10 12.34 5.51
C SER A 390 -25.68 12.73 5.09
N LEU A 391 -25.53 13.83 4.34
CA LEU A 391 -24.24 14.37 3.97
C LEU A 391 -23.53 14.97 5.20
N ASP A 392 -24.20 15.78 6.01
CA ASP A 392 -23.63 16.38 7.22
C ASP A 392 -23.17 15.32 8.22
N THR A 393 -23.98 14.28 8.41
CA THR A 393 -23.60 13.13 9.26
C THR A 393 -22.36 12.42 8.72
N TYR A 394 -22.25 12.29 7.41
CA TYR A 394 -21.09 11.69 6.76
C TYR A 394 -19.84 12.57 6.92
N LEU A 395 -19.98 13.89 6.76
CA LEU A 395 -18.90 14.87 6.86
C LEU A 395 -18.51 15.26 8.30
N ALA A 396 -19.30 14.86 9.30
CA ALA A 396 -18.98 15.09 10.70
C ALA A 396 -17.78 14.24 11.19
N ASP A 397 -17.44 13.17 10.46
CA ASP A 397 -16.28 12.33 10.74
C ASP A 397 -14.98 13.13 10.55
N ASP A 398 -14.05 13.00 11.51
CA ASP A 398 -12.81 13.77 11.53
C ASP A 398 -11.92 13.49 10.32
N VAL A 399 -12.07 12.34 9.65
CA VAL A 399 -11.33 12.00 8.40
C VAL A 399 -11.55 13.01 7.26
N PHE A 400 -12.58 13.86 7.37
CA PHE A 400 -12.88 14.92 6.40
C PHE A 400 -12.44 16.31 6.84
N LYS A 401 -11.68 16.42 7.94
CA LYS A 401 -11.14 17.69 8.45
C LYS A 401 -9.65 17.78 8.14
N ASP A 402 -9.19 18.85 7.49
CA ASP A 402 -7.75 19.03 7.20
C ASP A 402 -6.87 18.95 8.45
N SER A 403 -7.39 19.41 9.59
CA SER A 403 -6.71 19.34 10.88
C SER A 403 -6.43 17.91 11.35
N PHE A 404 -7.18 16.92 10.87
CA PHE A 404 -6.95 15.51 11.20
C PHE A 404 -5.70 14.97 10.51
N TRP A 405 -5.43 15.38 9.26
CA TRP A 405 -4.31 14.86 8.47
C TRP A 405 -3.01 15.60 8.70
N ASN A 406 -3.09 16.92 8.95
CA ASN A 406 -1.92 17.82 8.92
C ASN A 406 -1.17 17.95 10.25
N ARG A 407 -1.65 17.32 11.32
CA ARG A 407 -0.99 17.35 12.63
C ARG A 407 0.05 16.24 12.72
N LEU A 408 1.22 16.49 13.29
CA LEU A 408 2.18 15.42 13.55
C LEU A 408 1.79 14.67 14.84
N SER A 409 1.71 13.34 14.75
CA SER A 409 1.45 12.46 15.90
C SER A 409 2.74 11.77 16.31
N TYR A 410 3.14 12.01 17.55
CA TYR A 410 4.29 11.35 18.17
C TYR A 410 3.76 10.30 19.11
N GLN A 411 4.42 9.15 19.19
CA GLN A 411 4.17 8.24 20.29
C GLN A 411 5.13 8.61 21.43
N ILE A 412 4.66 9.34 22.44
CA ILE A 412 5.45 9.81 23.59
C ILE A 412 5.49 8.71 24.66
N GLU A 413 4.36 8.02 24.85
CA GLU A 413 4.26 6.82 25.65
C GLU A 413 4.63 5.59 24.82
N TRP A 414 5.65 4.85 25.23
CA TRP A 414 6.14 3.67 24.50
C TRP A 414 5.07 2.61 24.27
N THR A 415 4.05 2.55 25.12
CA THR A 415 2.93 1.62 25.03
C THR A 415 1.72 2.23 24.34
N THR A 416 1.21 1.57 23.30
CA THR A 416 -0.05 1.97 22.66
C THR A 416 -1.23 1.82 23.62
N PRO A 417 -2.15 2.80 23.69
CA PRO A 417 -3.34 2.70 24.54
C PRO A 417 -4.38 1.69 24.01
N ALA A 418 -4.22 1.20 22.78
CA ALA A 418 -5.19 0.31 22.15
C ALA A 418 -5.15 -1.13 22.69
N PHE A 419 -4.02 -1.57 23.24
CA PHE A 419 -3.95 -2.87 23.93
C PHE A 419 -4.38 -2.70 25.38
N ILE A 420 -5.52 -3.31 25.75
CA ILE A 420 -6.09 -3.26 27.09
C ILE A 420 -5.99 -4.64 27.73
N PHE A 421 -5.39 -4.70 28.91
CA PHE A 421 -5.38 -5.91 29.73
C PHE A 421 -6.74 -6.11 30.42
N ASP A 422 -7.47 -7.16 30.04
CA ASP A 422 -8.70 -7.59 30.71
C ASP A 422 -8.31 -8.45 31.93
N GLU A 423 -8.30 -7.83 33.11
CA GLU A 423 -7.96 -8.47 34.39
C GLU A 423 -8.82 -9.71 34.66
N ASN A 424 -10.09 -9.72 34.27
CA ASN A 424 -10.99 -10.85 34.53
C ASN A 424 -10.62 -12.07 33.69
N LYS A 425 -10.08 -11.85 32.50
CA LYS A 425 -9.68 -12.91 31.57
C LYS A 425 -8.16 -13.14 31.56
N MET A 426 -7.42 -12.36 32.35
CA MET A 426 -5.95 -12.35 32.41
C MET A 426 -5.31 -12.29 31.02
N LYS A 427 -5.83 -11.45 30.13
CA LYS A 427 -5.35 -11.36 28.73
C LYS A 427 -5.46 -9.96 28.16
N TYR A 428 -4.59 -9.65 27.19
CA TYR A 428 -4.71 -8.44 26.38
C TYR A 428 -5.81 -8.58 25.32
N THR A 429 -6.53 -7.49 25.11
CA THR A 429 -7.54 -7.29 24.07
C THR A 429 -7.23 -6.00 23.33
N ILE A 430 -7.76 -5.85 22.11
CA ILE A 430 -7.62 -4.61 21.35
C ILE A 430 -8.92 -3.83 21.42
N ASP A 431 -8.85 -2.61 21.94
CA ASP A 431 -9.90 -1.61 21.79
C ASP A 431 -9.78 -0.97 20.40
N ILE A 432 -10.67 -1.41 19.50
CA ILE A 432 -10.72 -0.94 18.12
C ILE A 432 -11.04 0.55 18.05
N ASP A 433 -11.91 1.08 18.91
CA ASP A 433 -12.27 2.48 18.86
C ASP A 433 -11.10 3.34 19.33
N THR A 434 -10.39 2.90 20.38
CA THR A 434 -9.13 3.52 20.78
C THR A 434 -8.10 3.42 19.66
N PHE A 435 -7.93 2.29 18.97
CA PHE A 435 -7.01 2.19 17.82
C PHE A 435 -7.38 3.14 16.66
N LEU A 436 -8.66 3.20 16.29
CA LEU A 436 -9.18 4.11 15.27
C LEU A 436 -8.96 5.58 15.65
N ASN A 437 -8.79 5.86 16.95
CA ASN A 437 -8.51 7.17 17.50
C ASN A 437 -7.05 7.41 17.96
N ALA A 438 -6.23 6.36 18.05
CA ALA A 438 -4.88 6.37 18.62
C ALA A 438 -3.88 7.29 17.90
N PRO A 439 -3.88 7.43 16.56
CA PRO A 439 -2.99 8.41 15.92
C PRO A 439 -3.33 9.87 16.26
N MET A 440 -4.26 10.14 17.19
CA MET A 440 -4.76 11.50 17.49
C MET A 440 -4.52 12.00 18.92
N GLN A 441 -3.99 11.19 19.85
CA GLN A 441 -3.95 11.61 21.26
C GLN A 441 -2.70 12.42 21.63
N GLU A 442 -1.60 12.24 20.92
CA GLU A 442 -0.30 12.87 21.23
C GLU A 442 0.10 13.77 20.05
N ILE A 443 -0.50 14.96 20.02
CA ILE A 443 -0.38 15.94 18.94
C ILE A 443 0.76 16.90 19.25
N ILE A 444 1.71 17.02 18.35
CA ILE A 444 2.71 18.08 18.40
C ILE A 444 2.19 19.32 17.67
N PRO A 445 2.40 20.54 18.22
CA PRO A 445 1.94 21.79 17.60
C PRO A 445 2.80 22.24 16.39
N PHE A 446 3.62 21.36 15.80
CA PHE A 446 4.50 21.68 14.69
C PHE A 446 4.00 21.00 13.41
N THR A 447 4.07 21.75 12.31
CA THR A 447 3.97 21.20 10.95
C THR A 447 5.26 20.46 10.56
N GLU A 448 5.21 19.64 9.51
CA GLU A 448 6.40 18.94 8.97
C GLU A 448 7.53 19.91 8.60
N GLN A 449 7.19 21.08 8.03
CA GLN A 449 8.18 22.10 7.66
C GLN A 449 8.84 22.75 8.89
N GLU A 450 8.06 23.09 9.91
CA GLU A 450 8.58 23.68 11.14
C GLU A 450 9.48 22.70 11.88
N LEU A 451 9.09 21.44 11.94
CA LEU A 451 9.89 20.39 12.55
C LEU A 451 11.20 20.18 11.78
N LYS A 452 11.15 20.06 10.45
CA LYS A 452 12.35 19.90 9.63
C LYS A 452 13.36 21.02 9.90
N ARG A 453 12.90 22.28 9.95
CA ARG A 453 13.75 23.43 10.28
C ARG A 453 14.39 23.30 11.67
N LYS A 454 13.61 22.90 12.69
CA LYS A 454 14.11 22.69 14.06
C LYS A 454 15.15 21.57 14.14
N VAL A 455 14.91 20.46 13.44
CA VAL A 455 15.84 19.32 13.35
C VAL A 455 17.14 19.73 12.66
N GLU A 456 17.06 20.50 11.56
CA GLU A 456 18.24 21.05 10.86
C GLU A 456 19.05 22.00 11.77
N GLN A 457 18.38 22.73 12.65
CA GLN A 457 18.97 23.61 13.65
C GLN A 457 19.43 22.89 14.92
N LYS A 458 19.20 21.58 15.04
CA LYS A 458 19.47 20.75 16.23
C LYS A 458 18.79 21.29 17.50
N GLU A 459 17.60 21.87 17.35
CA GLU A 459 16.79 22.33 18.48
C GLU A 459 16.04 21.16 19.12
N THR A 460 15.85 21.22 20.44
CA THR A 460 14.89 20.36 21.13
C THR A 460 13.45 20.83 20.88
N ILE A 461 12.51 19.90 21.02
CA ILE A 461 11.08 20.20 20.92
C ILE A 461 10.38 19.84 22.23
N LYS A 462 9.40 20.66 22.59
CA LYS A 462 8.51 20.39 23.73
C LYS A 462 7.23 19.75 23.25
N VAL A 463 6.84 18.67 23.90
CA VAL A 463 5.64 17.90 23.61
C VAL A 463 4.81 17.72 24.85
N TYR A 464 3.50 17.57 24.68
CA TYR A 464 2.58 17.34 25.78
C TYR A 464 1.91 15.99 25.58
N ASN A 465 1.92 15.15 26.62
CA ASN A 465 1.16 13.90 26.61
C ASN A 465 -0.34 14.16 26.87
N LYS A 466 -1.15 13.10 26.86
CA LYS A 466 -2.61 13.15 27.14
C LYS A 466 -2.99 13.78 28.48
N ASP A 467 -2.07 13.78 29.45
CA ASP A 467 -2.24 14.35 30.79
C ASP A 467 -1.70 15.78 30.92
N ASN A 468 -1.34 16.41 29.79
CA ASN A 468 -0.66 17.72 29.71
C ASN A 468 0.72 17.77 30.41
N HIS A 469 1.38 16.64 30.64
CA HIS A 469 2.77 16.62 31.08
C HIS A 469 3.70 16.99 29.94
N GLU A 470 4.56 17.98 30.18
CA GLU A 470 5.57 18.44 29.25
C GLU A 470 6.75 17.46 29.22
N CYS A 471 7.20 17.09 28.03
CA CYS A 471 8.42 16.33 27.79
C CYS A 471 9.28 17.06 26.75
N GLU A 472 10.58 17.14 27.01
CA GLU A 472 11.55 17.69 26.07
C GLU A 472 12.22 16.57 25.29
N LEU A 473 12.20 16.69 23.97
CA LEU A 473 12.67 15.66 23.04
C LEU A 473 13.74 16.22 22.11
N SER A 474 14.79 15.44 21.90
CA SER A 474 15.70 15.58 20.77
C SER A 474 15.10 14.86 19.58
N VAL A 475 15.03 15.53 18.43
CA VAL A 475 14.52 14.94 17.19
C VAL A 475 15.59 15.02 16.12
N THR A 476 15.87 13.87 15.49
CA THR A 476 16.84 13.79 14.39
C THR A 476 16.17 13.20 13.15
N LEU A 477 16.63 13.61 11.97
CA LEU A 477 16.15 13.04 10.71
C LEU A 477 16.72 11.62 10.56
N CYS A 478 15.87 10.65 10.26
CA CYS A 478 16.33 9.30 9.95
C CYS A 478 17.22 9.36 8.69
N PRO A 479 18.42 8.74 8.72
CA PRO A 479 19.34 8.82 7.58
C PRO A 479 18.83 8.09 6.34
N THR A 480 17.83 7.21 6.49
CA THR A 480 17.32 6.41 5.39
C THR A 480 16.09 7.06 4.77
N LYS A 481 16.22 7.52 3.53
CA LYS A 481 15.09 8.03 2.75
C LYS A 481 14.11 6.90 2.42
N ARG A 482 12.83 7.24 2.40
CA ARG A 482 11.73 6.36 1.98
C ARG A 482 10.96 7.03 0.89
N TYR A 483 10.43 6.22 -0.03
CA TYR A 483 9.78 6.74 -1.21
C TYR A 483 8.38 6.17 -1.37
N ILE A 484 7.47 7.01 -1.85
CA ILE A 484 6.15 6.61 -2.33
C ILE A 484 6.00 7.08 -3.75
N TRP A 485 5.50 6.19 -4.59
CA TRP A 485 5.04 6.57 -5.90
C TRP A 485 3.64 7.17 -5.78
N LEU A 486 3.46 8.40 -6.27
CA LEU A 486 2.14 9.01 -6.37
C LEU A 486 1.69 8.95 -7.82
N ALA A 487 0.56 8.30 -8.08
CA ALA A 487 0.02 8.23 -9.43
C ALA A 487 -0.23 9.65 -9.98
N THR A 488 0.30 9.94 -11.16
CA THR A 488 0.01 11.18 -11.88
C THR A 488 -1.42 11.10 -12.42
N ARG A 489 -2.24 12.11 -12.10
CA ARG A 489 -3.64 12.19 -12.52
C ARG A 489 -3.78 13.27 -13.57
N MET A 490 -4.39 12.95 -14.70
CA MET A 490 -4.63 13.89 -15.81
C MET A 490 -3.34 14.55 -16.34
N GLY A 491 -2.21 13.84 -16.28
CA GLY A 491 -0.90 14.38 -16.71
C GLY A 491 -0.36 15.51 -15.83
N GLN A 492 -0.99 15.80 -14.69
CA GLN A 492 -0.46 16.76 -13.73
C GLN A 492 0.36 16.06 -12.64
N PRO A 493 1.59 16.54 -12.36
CA PRO A 493 2.34 16.05 -11.23
C PRO A 493 1.62 16.36 -9.92
N THR A 494 1.42 15.34 -9.09
CA THR A 494 0.91 15.50 -7.71
C THR A 494 1.92 16.22 -6.81
N ILE A 495 3.22 16.21 -7.17
CA ILE A 495 4.33 16.90 -6.50
C ILE A 495 5.13 17.69 -7.53
N LYS A 496 5.34 18.99 -7.27
CA LYS A 496 6.01 19.91 -8.21
C LYS A 496 7.49 19.60 -8.41
N ASP A 497 8.20 19.22 -7.34
CA ASP A 497 9.67 19.12 -7.34
C ASP A 497 10.19 17.74 -7.78
N ALA A 498 9.37 16.69 -7.63
CA ALA A 498 9.67 15.32 -8.08
C ALA A 498 8.37 14.65 -8.58
N PRO A 499 7.97 14.90 -9.85
CA PRO A 499 6.74 14.36 -10.42
C PRO A 499 6.61 12.84 -10.22
N GLY A 500 5.60 12.44 -9.44
CA GLY A 500 5.27 11.03 -9.19
C GLY A 500 6.11 10.33 -8.13
N LEU A 501 7.12 10.96 -7.52
CA LEU A 501 7.92 10.36 -6.45
C LEU A 501 7.95 11.28 -5.21
N GLU A 502 7.47 10.75 -4.08
CA GLU A 502 7.45 11.47 -2.80
C GLU A 502 8.46 10.89 -1.83
N ILE A 503 9.21 11.75 -1.13
CA ILE A 503 10.03 11.33 0.00
C ILE A 503 9.19 11.37 1.28
N ILE A 504 9.09 10.24 1.98
CA ILE A 504 8.56 10.21 3.34
C ILE A 504 9.71 10.56 4.29
N GLN A 505 9.56 11.67 5.01
CA GLN A 505 10.46 12.00 6.10
C GLN A 505 10.07 11.20 7.34
N THR A 506 11.06 10.51 7.91
CA THR A 506 10.94 9.84 9.21
C THR A 506 11.92 10.47 10.17
N TYR A 507 11.54 10.53 11.44
CA TYR A 507 12.34 11.16 12.49
C TYR A 507 12.57 10.15 13.61
N ASN A 508 13.76 10.20 14.20
CA ASN A 508 14.06 9.50 15.43
C ASN A 508 13.83 10.47 16.60
N ILE A 509 13.34 9.94 17.72
CA ILE A 509 13.02 10.71 18.91
C ILE A 509 13.82 10.15 20.08
N GLU A 510 14.46 11.04 20.84
CA GLU A 510 15.12 10.71 22.09
C GLU A 510 14.60 11.64 23.19
N LYS A 511 14.26 11.10 24.36
CA LYS A 511 13.96 11.93 25.54
C LYS A 511 15.26 12.58 26.02
N VAL A 512 15.23 13.89 26.23
CA VAL A 512 16.35 14.56 26.88
C VAL A 512 16.29 14.20 28.36
N GLU A 513 17.25 13.41 28.83
CA GLU A 513 17.38 13.14 30.26
C GLU A 513 17.64 14.46 30.98
N SER A 514 16.76 14.77 31.95
CA SER A 514 16.82 15.97 32.79
C SER A 514 17.89 15.87 33.86
#